data_AF-A0AAV0WEQ3-F1
#
_entry.id   AF-A0AAV0WEQ3-F1
#
_cell.length_a   1.000
_cell.length_b   1.000
_cell.length_c   1.000
_cell.angle_alpha   90.00
_cell.angle_beta   90.00
_cell.angle_gamma   90.00
#
_symmetry.space_group_name_H-M   'P 1'
#
loop_
_entity.id
_entity.type
_entity.pdbx_description
1 polymer ?
#
loop_
_entity_poly.entity_id
_entity_poly.type
_entity_poly.pdbx_seq_one_letter_code
_entity_poly.pdbx_strand_id
1 'polypeptide(L)'
;MQMFRVNKSRKPWSVEEKQFAISLFYNTPGTFLRNVQKINLPSLSTIKRWIGSSKFSPGFINSYMEQIKIKVNAMDNEQKYCVIAFDEMSIKKYLEYSKYLDVVEGYEDLGHKGRNDKVASQA
;
A
#
# COMPACT_ATOMS: atom_id res chain seq x y z
N MET A 1 -18.28 -17.06 9.72
CA MET A 1 -17.97 -16.16 8.58
C MET A 1 -18.13 -16.92 7.28
N GLN A 2 -19.24 -16.73 6.55
CA GLN A 2 -19.33 -17.20 5.16
C GLN A 2 -18.75 -16.11 4.24
N MET A 3 -17.47 -16.21 3.89
CA MET A 3 -16.77 -15.24 3.03
C MET A 3 -16.93 -15.53 1.53
N PHE A 4 -18.06 -16.08 1.11
CA PHE A 4 -18.25 -16.51 -0.28
C PHE A 4 -19.59 -16.02 -0.82
N ARG A 5 -19.53 -15.06 -1.76
CA ARG A 5 -20.71 -14.68 -2.53
C ARG A 5 -21.07 -15.82 -3.48
N VAL A 6 -22.08 -16.60 -3.12
CA VAL A 6 -22.60 -17.71 -3.93
C VAL A 6 -23.06 -17.24 -5.32
N ASN A 7 -23.59 -16.00 -5.42
CA ASN A 7 -24.08 -15.42 -6.66
C ASN A 7 -23.41 -14.09 -7.02
N LYS A 8 -23.28 -13.80 -8.33
CA LYS A 8 -22.86 -12.49 -8.84
C LYS A 8 -23.94 -11.44 -8.52
N SER A 9 -23.74 -10.72 -7.41
CA SER A 9 -24.62 -9.63 -7.00
C SER A 9 -23.99 -8.28 -7.32
N ARG A 10 -24.81 -7.29 -7.70
CA ARG A 10 -24.41 -5.88 -7.87
C ARG A 10 -24.17 -5.15 -6.53
N LYS A 11 -24.32 -5.84 -5.39
CA LYS A 11 -24.09 -5.26 -4.06
C LYS A 11 -22.64 -4.77 -3.91
N PRO A 12 -22.40 -3.60 -3.30
CA PRO A 12 -21.06 -3.15 -2.93
C PRO A 12 -20.32 -4.19 -2.07
N TRP A 13 -19.00 -4.27 -2.19
CA TRP A 13 -18.16 -5.13 -1.36
C TRP A 13 -18.05 -4.61 0.07
N SER A 14 -18.20 -5.50 1.06
CA SER A 14 -18.00 -5.14 2.47
C SER A 14 -16.53 -4.82 2.75
N VAL A 15 -16.26 -4.17 3.88
CA VAL A 15 -14.88 -3.84 4.29
C VAL A 15 -14.06 -5.12 4.52
N GLU A 16 -14.66 -6.13 5.14
CA GLU A 16 -14.04 -7.44 5.39
C GLU A 16 -13.71 -8.17 4.08
N GLU A 17 -14.64 -8.19 3.12
CA GLU A 17 -14.44 -8.79 1.80
C GLU A 17 -13.31 -8.09 1.03
N LYS A 18 -13.23 -6.75 1.12
CA LYS A 18 -12.15 -5.96 0.53
C LYS A 18 -10.81 -6.32 1.16
N GLN A 19 -10.73 -6.34 2.49
CA GLN A 19 -9.49 -6.64 3.20
C GLN A 19 -9.00 -8.06 2.91
N PHE A 20 -9.91 -9.04 2.85
CA PHE A 20 -9.59 -10.41 2.48
C PHE A 20 -9.09 -10.52 1.04
N ALA A 21 -9.75 -9.85 0.09
CA ALA A 21 -9.30 -9.86 -1.31
C ALA A 21 -7.93 -9.20 -1.48
N ILE A 22 -7.66 -8.11 -0.77
CA ILE A 22 -6.36 -7.42 -0.78
C ILE A 22 -5.27 -8.30 -0.15
N SER A 23 -5.54 -8.92 1.02
CA SER A 23 -4.57 -9.80 1.68
C SER A 23 -4.25 -11.03 0.84
N LEU A 24 -5.25 -11.62 0.17
CA LEU A 24 -5.04 -12.74 -0.76
C LEU A 24 -4.20 -12.32 -1.96
N PHE A 25 -4.45 -11.13 -2.52
CA PHE A 25 -3.69 -10.60 -3.65
C PHE A 25 -2.20 -10.41 -3.32
N TYR A 26 -1.88 -9.84 -2.15
CA TYR A 26 -0.48 -9.61 -1.75
C TYR A 26 0.25 -10.89 -1.36
N ASN A 27 -0.41 -11.82 -0.66
CA ASN A 27 0.24 -13.05 -0.23
C ASN A 27 0.44 -14.05 -1.37
N THR A 28 -0.49 -14.11 -2.32
CA THR A 28 -0.43 -15.13 -3.36
C THR A 28 -1.14 -14.69 -4.65
N PRO A 29 -0.50 -13.81 -5.45
CA PRO A 29 -1.12 -13.28 -6.68
C PRO A 29 -1.43 -14.39 -7.69
N GLY A 30 -0.61 -15.45 -7.75
CA GLY A 30 -0.84 -16.59 -8.66
C GLY A 30 -2.06 -17.42 -8.30
N THR A 31 -2.35 -17.64 -7.02
CA THR A 31 -3.56 -18.34 -6.60
C THR A 31 -4.78 -17.43 -6.68
N PHE A 32 -4.64 -16.12 -6.47
CA PHE A 32 -5.72 -15.16 -6.73
C PHE A 32 -6.22 -15.29 -8.18
N LEU A 33 -5.31 -15.32 -9.17
CA LEU A 33 -5.68 -15.46 -10.58
C LEU A 33 -6.29 -16.84 -10.91
N ARG A 34 -5.87 -17.91 -10.23
CA ARG A 34 -6.36 -19.28 -10.46
C ARG A 34 -7.68 -19.58 -9.72
N ASN A 35 -7.87 -19.04 -8.51
CA ASN A 35 -9.00 -19.35 -7.62
C ASN A 35 -10.28 -18.55 -7.93
N VAL A 36 -10.20 -17.52 -8.78
CA VAL A 36 -11.38 -16.81 -9.33
C VAL A 36 -12.36 -17.77 -10.04
N GLN A 37 -11.90 -18.97 -10.43
CA GLN A 37 -12.76 -19.98 -11.06
C GLN A 37 -13.74 -20.67 -10.10
N LYS A 38 -13.48 -20.69 -8.79
CA LYS A 38 -14.32 -21.38 -7.79
C LYS A 38 -14.88 -20.46 -6.71
N ILE A 39 -14.31 -19.26 -6.57
CA ILE A 39 -14.71 -18.28 -5.55
C ILE A 39 -15.00 -16.94 -6.23
N ASN A 40 -16.10 -16.30 -5.83
CA ASN A 40 -16.51 -15.00 -6.35
C ASN A 40 -15.67 -13.88 -5.70
N LEU A 41 -14.55 -13.54 -6.34
CA LEU A 41 -13.62 -12.48 -5.94
C LEU A 41 -13.81 -11.22 -6.81
N PRO A 42 -13.46 -10.03 -6.31
CA PRO A 42 -13.44 -8.83 -7.12
C PRO A 42 -12.45 -8.95 -8.28
N SER A 43 -12.70 -8.23 -9.38
CA SER A 43 -11.76 -8.22 -10.51
C SER A 43 -10.43 -7.60 -10.13
N LEU A 44 -9.36 -7.97 -10.84
CA LEU A 44 -8.02 -7.41 -10.63
C LEU A 44 -8.02 -5.88 -10.72
N SER A 45 -8.74 -5.30 -11.69
CA SER A 45 -8.89 -3.85 -11.85
C SER A 45 -9.55 -3.19 -10.64
N THR A 46 -10.48 -3.90 -10.00
CA THR A 46 -11.17 -3.41 -8.78
C THR A 46 -10.20 -3.39 -7.59
N ILE A 47 -9.40 -4.45 -7.41
CA ILE A 47 -8.40 -4.51 -6.35
C ILE A 47 -7.33 -3.44 -6.55
N LYS A 48 -6.79 -3.30 -7.78
CA LYS A 48 -5.80 -2.27 -8.11
C LYS A 48 -6.34 -0.87 -7.81
N ARG A 49 -7.62 -0.60 -8.08
CA ARG A 49 -8.28 0.67 -7.74
C ARG A 49 -8.39 0.88 -6.23
N TRP A 50 -8.67 -0.16 -5.45
CA TRP A 50 -8.68 -0.04 -3.98
C TRP A 50 -7.28 0.24 -3.43
N ILE A 51 -6.25 -0.45 -3.92
CA ILE A 51 -4.86 -0.25 -3.50
C ILE A 51 -4.39 1.16 -3.89
N GLY A 52 -4.62 1.56 -5.14
CA GLY A 52 -4.21 2.87 -5.67
C GLY A 52 -4.99 4.06 -5.08
N SER A 53 -5.98 3.82 -4.23
CA SER A 53 -6.64 4.90 -3.48
C SER A 53 -5.77 5.43 -2.32
N SER A 54 -4.79 4.65 -1.87
CA SER A 54 -3.83 5.08 -0.86
C SER A 54 -2.81 6.03 -1.48
N LYS A 55 -2.85 7.30 -1.06
CA LYS A 55 -1.87 8.31 -1.46
C LYS A 55 -0.63 8.17 -0.58
N PHE A 56 0.50 7.90 -1.20
CA PHE A 56 1.81 7.92 -0.53
C PHE A 56 2.56 9.17 -0.99
N SER A 57 3.14 9.88 -0.04
CA SER A 57 3.99 11.03 -0.29
C SER A 57 5.34 10.83 0.39
N PRO A 58 6.43 11.39 -0.14
CA PRO A 58 7.74 11.36 0.51
C PRO A 58 7.68 11.95 1.93
N GLY A 59 8.46 11.37 2.84
CA GLY A 59 8.51 11.77 4.26
C GLY A 59 7.63 10.89 5.17
N PHE A 60 7.27 11.45 6.33
CA PHE A 60 6.50 10.72 7.34
C PHE A 60 5.01 10.85 7.10
N ILE A 61 4.32 9.70 7.08
CA ILE A 61 2.87 9.64 6.96
C ILE A 61 2.26 9.66 8.36
N ASN A 62 1.48 10.71 8.66
CA ASN A 62 0.90 10.93 9.99
C ASN A 62 0.02 9.77 10.48
N SER A 63 -0.74 9.13 9.58
CA SER A 63 -1.60 8.00 9.95
C SER A 63 -0.80 6.80 10.49
N TYR A 64 0.40 6.54 9.96
CA TYR A 64 1.28 5.50 10.49
C TYR A 64 1.90 5.92 11.82
N MET A 65 2.28 7.18 11.98
CA MET A 65 2.80 7.68 13.26
C MET A 65 1.76 7.61 14.38
N GLU A 66 0.49 7.89 14.08
CA GLU A 66 -0.63 7.72 15.03
C GLU A 66 -0.80 6.25 15.43
N GLN A 67 -0.77 5.33 14.47
CA GLN A 67 -0.84 3.88 14.73
C GLN A 67 0.32 3.40 15.61
N ILE A 68 1.55 3.84 15.32
CA ILE A 68 2.72 3.54 16.14
C ILE A 68 2.54 4.08 17.55
N LYS A 69 2.05 5.32 17.70
CA LYS A 69 1.79 5.93 19.01
C LYS A 69 0.80 5.13 19.84
N ILE A 70 -0.29 4.66 19.23
CA ILE A 70 -1.28 3.79 19.91
C ILE A 70 -0.60 2.51 20.42
N LYS A 71 0.23 1.88 19.59
CA LYS A 71 0.94 0.65 19.96
C LYS A 71 1.94 0.88 21.09
N VAL A 72 2.72 1.97 21.02
CA VAL A 72 3.73 2.34 22.03
C VAL A 72 3.08 2.69 23.37
N ASN A 73 1.90 3.30 23.37
CA ASN A 73 1.16 3.61 24.59
C ASN A 73 0.69 2.34 25.34
N ALA A 74 0.52 1.22 24.63
CA ALA A 74 0.18 -0.07 25.21
C ALA A 74 1.40 -0.91 25.65
N MET A 75 2.63 -0.41 25.43
CA MET A 75 3.88 -1.10 25.77
C MET A 75 4.43 -0.65 27.13
N ASP A 76 5.08 -1.58 27.82
CA ASP A 76 5.83 -1.28 29.03
C ASP A 76 7.11 -0.49 28.71
N ASN A 77 7.66 0.21 29.71
CA ASN A 77 8.81 1.10 29.50
C ASN A 77 10.05 0.35 28.98
N GLU A 78 10.26 -0.91 29.37
CA GLU A 78 11.36 -1.74 28.87
C GLU A 78 11.17 -2.15 27.40
N GLN A 79 9.93 -2.24 26.92
CA GLN A 79 9.62 -2.61 25.54
C GLN A 79 9.73 -1.43 24.57
N LYS A 80 9.84 -0.19 25.08
CA LYS A 80 9.97 1.03 24.27
C LYS A 80 11.37 1.23 23.73
N TYR A 81 12.38 0.56 24.30
CA TYR A 81 13.74 0.61 23.79
C TYR A 81 13.80 -0.07 22.42
N CYS A 82 14.10 0.70 21.38
CA CYS A 82 14.24 0.20 20.03
C CYS A 82 15.42 0.89 19.33
N VAL A 83 15.99 0.21 18.34
CA VAL A 83 17.01 0.76 17.44
C VAL A 83 16.35 0.99 16.10
N ILE A 84 16.56 2.18 15.54
CA ILE A 84 16.12 2.52 14.18
C ILE A 84 17.33 2.37 13.27
N ALA A 85 17.28 1.39 12.38
CA ALA A 85 18.26 1.21 11.32
C ALA A 85 17.57 1.45 9.98
N PHE A 86 18.23 2.22 9.11
CA PHE A 86 17.78 2.50 7.75
C PHE A 86 18.99 2.46 6.82
N ASP A 87 18.75 2.03 5.58
CA ASP A 87 19.72 1.99 4.50
C ASP A 87 18.99 2.38 3.21
N GLU A 88 19.74 2.84 2.21
CA GLU A 88 19.20 3.25 0.92
C GLU A 88 19.21 2.07 -0.07
N MET A 89 18.15 1.95 -0.87
CA MET A 89 18.07 0.94 -1.93
C MET A 89 18.35 1.58 -3.29
N SER A 90 19.28 1.00 -4.06
CA SER A 90 19.50 1.41 -5.45
C SER A 90 18.24 1.11 -6.28
N ILE A 91 17.69 2.14 -6.92
CA ILE A 91 16.54 2.03 -7.83
C ILE A 91 16.93 2.36 -9.26
N LYS A 92 16.12 1.91 -10.21
CA LYS A 92 16.30 2.23 -11.62
C LYS A 92 15.97 3.71 -11.86
N LYS A 93 16.90 4.45 -12.47
CA LYS A 93 16.66 5.79 -13.00
C LYS A 93 15.57 5.73 -14.08
N TYR A 94 14.38 6.24 -13.78
CA TYR A 94 13.24 6.20 -14.68
C TYR A 94 12.29 7.34 -14.35
N LEU A 95 11.74 7.98 -15.39
CA LEU A 95 10.75 9.05 -15.25
C LEU A 95 9.40 8.56 -15.74
N GLU A 96 8.36 8.76 -14.94
CA GLU A 96 6.99 8.37 -15.28
C GLU A 96 6.03 9.51 -14.98
N TYR A 97 5.08 9.79 -15.87
CA TYR A 97 4.07 10.78 -15.58
C TYR A 97 2.87 10.14 -14.86
N SER A 98 2.68 10.53 -13.60
CA SER A 98 1.56 10.10 -12.78
C SER A 98 0.34 10.96 -13.06
N LYS A 99 -0.57 10.46 -13.90
CA LYS A 99 -1.84 11.14 -14.22
C LYS A 99 -2.69 11.45 -12.99
N TYR A 100 -2.54 10.66 -11.94
CA TYR A 100 -3.33 10.80 -10.72
C TYR A 100 -2.86 11.97 -9.84
N LEU A 101 -1.54 12.17 -9.75
CA LEU A 101 -0.94 13.26 -8.99
C LEU A 101 -0.69 14.51 -9.85
N ASP A 102 -0.83 14.38 -11.17
CA ASP A 102 -0.45 15.39 -12.17
C ASP A 102 1.02 15.82 -12.02
N VAL A 103 1.89 14.84 -11.81
CA VAL A 103 3.31 15.05 -11.50
C VAL A 103 4.15 14.03 -12.26
N VAL A 104 5.30 14.47 -12.77
CA VAL A 104 6.34 13.55 -13.27
C VAL A 104 7.06 12.95 -12.06
N GLU A 105 6.95 11.65 -11.85
CA GLU A 105 7.66 10.88 -10.83
C GLU A 105 9.06 10.47 -11.32
N GLY A 106 9.96 10.14 -10.38
CA GLY A 106 11.32 9.66 -10.70
C GLY A 106 12.44 10.70 -10.52
N TYR A 107 12.10 11.92 -10.12
CA TYR A 107 13.07 12.89 -9.64
C TYR A 107 13.30 12.75 -8.13
N GLU A 108 14.46 13.20 -7.65
CA GLU A 108 14.76 13.25 -6.22
C GLU A 108 13.76 14.13 -5.48
N ASP A 109 13.05 13.54 -4.51
CA ASP A 109 12.09 14.21 -3.66
C ASP A 109 12.43 13.91 -2.19
N LEU A 110 12.87 14.95 -1.48
CA LEU A 110 13.28 14.88 -0.08
C LEU A 110 12.12 15.28 0.87
N GLY A 111 10.88 15.25 0.36
CA GLY A 111 9.68 15.63 1.08
C GLY A 111 9.71 17.09 1.49
N HIS A 112 9.81 17.36 2.80
CA HIS A 112 9.84 18.72 3.34
C HIS A 112 11.04 19.56 2.88
N LYS A 113 12.14 18.93 2.45
CA LYS A 113 13.32 19.63 1.90
C LYS A 113 13.14 20.00 0.42
N GLY A 114 12.01 19.63 -0.17
CA GLY A 114 11.69 19.92 -1.56
C GLY A 114 12.24 18.89 -2.54
N ARG A 115 12.10 19.24 -3.81
CA ARG A 115 12.35 18.37 -4.94
C ARG A 115 13.40 18.97 -5.86
N ASN A 116 14.30 18.12 -6.36
CA ASN A 116 15.36 18.52 -7.28
C ASN A 116 15.06 18.08 -8.71
N ASP A 117 15.83 18.63 -9.66
CA ASP A 117 15.84 18.27 -11.08
C ASP A 117 16.70 17.04 -11.40
N LYS A 118 17.32 16.43 -10.38
CA LYS A 118 18.08 15.19 -10.51
C LYS A 118 17.16 13.97 -10.54
N VAL A 119 17.46 13.04 -11.44
CA VAL A 119 16.76 11.75 -11.52
C VAL A 119 17.19 10.88 -10.35
N ALA A 120 16.21 10.39 -9.57
CA ALA A 120 16.45 9.56 -8.41
C ALA A 120 17.10 8.22 -8.80
N SER A 121 18.15 7.85 -8.07
CA SER A 121 18.81 6.54 -8.19
C SER A 121 18.77 5.71 -6.93
N GLN A 122 18.31 6.30 -5.82
CA GLN A 122 18.23 5.68 -4.51
C GLN A 122 16.87 6.00 -3.88
N ALA A 123 16.37 5.10 -3.04
CA ALA A 123 15.11 5.23 -2.29
C ALA A 123 15.32 4.81 -0.83
#